data_AF-A0A662LM75-F1
#
_entry.id   AF-A0A662LM75-F1
#
_cell.length_a   1.000
_cell.length_b   1.000
_cell.length_c   1.000
_cell.angle_alpha   90.00
_cell.angle_beta   90.00
_cell.angle_gamma   90.00
#
_symmetry.space_group_name_H-M   'P 1'
#
loop_
_entity.id
_entity.type
_entity.pdbx_description
1 polymer ?
#
loop_
_entity_poly.entity_id
_entity_poly.type
_entity_poly.pdbx_seq_one_letter_code
_entity_poly.pdbx_strand_id
1 'polypeptide(L)'
;MGTKADFYMENYDKIVWIGSKKHNGNPLKIPVNILIQVNPIMFEEMILDFLHMSRDDSFIREDGDKWPWIWSDSYLTDYSYIFTKERVFAYSPSIGNLFDPLKFIQGESIENSFVPYSIKFPTMQNNPSIVTDITQEKNYKHGLQSAKAV
;
A
#
# COMPACT_ATOMS: atom_id res chain seq x y z
N MET A 1 -19.86 8.77 -3.41
CA MET A 1 -19.12 7.83 -2.53
C MET A 1 -17.70 7.73 -3.07
N GLY A 2 -16.70 8.09 -2.28
CA GLY A 2 -15.30 8.03 -2.69
C GLY A 2 -14.59 6.78 -2.18
N THR A 3 -13.48 6.44 -2.82
CA THR A 3 -12.56 5.39 -2.37
C THR A 3 -11.68 5.93 -1.25
N LYS A 4 -11.52 5.18 -0.16
CA LYS A 4 -10.62 5.49 0.95
C LYS A 4 -9.22 4.97 0.66
N ALA A 5 -8.21 5.61 1.24
CA ALA A 5 -6.84 5.13 1.19
C ALA A 5 -6.15 5.23 2.54
N ASP A 6 -5.30 4.24 2.83
CA ASP A 6 -4.34 4.29 3.92
C ASP A 6 -2.92 4.28 3.35
N PHE A 7 -2.02 5.03 3.99
CA PHE A 7 -0.62 5.15 3.60
C PHE A 7 0.28 4.62 4.69
N TYR A 8 1.22 3.78 4.30
CA TYR A 8 2.18 3.15 5.21
C TYR A 8 3.59 3.21 4.65
N MET A 9 4.55 3.13 5.56
CA MET A 9 5.96 2.93 5.26
C MET A 9 6.50 1.74 6.03
N GLU A 10 7.22 0.88 5.33
CA GLU A 10 8.07 -0.14 5.94
C GLU A 10 9.31 0.53 6.54
N ASN A 11 9.48 0.37 7.85
CA ASN A 11 10.64 0.83 8.60
C ASN A 11 11.27 -0.35 9.33
N TYR A 12 12.41 -0.83 8.84
CA TYR A 12 13.02 -2.10 9.21
C TYR A 12 12.06 -3.28 8.99
N ASP A 13 11.52 -3.85 10.07
CA ASP A 13 10.61 -5.00 10.02
C ASP A 13 9.19 -4.62 10.47
N LYS A 14 8.86 -3.33 10.42
CA LYS A 14 7.61 -2.77 10.94
C LYS A 14 6.93 -1.95 9.86
N ILE A 15 5.61 -2.08 9.77
CA ILE A 15 4.79 -1.23 8.91
C ILE A 15 4.22 -0.12 9.78
N VAL A 16 4.53 1.13 9.43
CA VAL A 16 4.12 2.33 10.17
C VAL A 16 3.07 3.07 9.35
N TRP A 17 1.93 3.35 9.96
CA TRP A 17 0.88 4.17 9.35
C TRP A 17 1.31 5.64 9.32
N ILE A 18 1.23 6.28 8.15
CA ILE A 18 1.52 7.70 7.97
C ILE A 18 0.23 8.52 8.10
N GLY A 19 -0.82 8.06 7.42
CA GLY A 19 -2.09 8.75 7.37
C GLY A 19 -3.11 8.07 6.46
N SER A 20 -4.29 8.69 6.37
CA SER A 20 -5.44 8.15 5.66
C SER A 20 -6.19 9.26 4.91
N LYS A 21 -6.87 8.91 3.82
CA LYS A 21 -7.70 9.79 3.00
C LYS A 21 -9.10 9.20 2.83
N LYS A 22 -10.18 9.97 3.06
CA LYS A 22 -11.55 9.42 2.97
C LYS A 22 -12.08 9.32 1.54
N HIS A 23 -11.58 10.15 0.62
CA HIS A 23 -11.99 10.11 -0.78
C HIS A 23 -10.78 10.08 -1.72
N ASN A 24 -11.00 9.70 -2.98
CA ASN A 24 -9.98 9.70 -4.03
C ASN A 24 -8.75 8.83 -3.73
N GLY A 25 -8.93 7.73 -2.99
CA GLY A 25 -7.88 6.76 -2.67
C GLY A 25 -7.48 5.78 -3.78
N ASN A 26 -8.11 5.80 -4.95
CA ASN A 26 -7.76 4.88 -6.05
C ASN A 26 -6.45 5.29 -6.74
N PRO A 27 -5.70 4.35 -7.37
CA PRO A 27 -4.37 4.63 -7.91
C PRO A 27 -4.33 5.78 -8.93
N LEU A 28 -5.39 5.95 -9.73
CA LEU A 28 -5.49 7.02 -10.73
C LEU A 28 -5.65 8.42 -10.11
N LYS A 29 -5.90 8.52 -8.81
CA LYS A 29 -6.05 9.78 -8.07
C LYS A 29 -4.88 10.05 -7.12
N ILE A 30 -3.98 9.11 -6.94
CA ILE A 30 -2.75 9.33 -6.18
C ILE A 30 -1.72 9.98 -7.11
N PRO A 31 -1.08 11.09 -6.71
CA PRO A 31 -0.03 11.72 -7.50
C PRO A 31 1.06 10.72 -7.91
N VAL A 32 1.39 10.67 -9.20
CA VAL A 32 2.38 9.71 -9.73
C VAL A 32 3.75 9.90 -9.08
N ASN A 33 4.11 11.13 -8.71
CA ASN A 33 5.36 11.42 -8.01
C ASN A 33 5.46 10.74 -6.64
N ILE A 34 4.35 10.42 -5.97
CA ILE A 34 4.33 9.56 -4.76
C ILE A 34 4.58 8.10 -5.15
N LEU A 35 3.89 7.60 -6.17
CA LEU A 35 3.91 6.19 -6.55
C LEU A 35 5.27 5.73 -7.12
N ILE A 36 6.04 6.63 -7.72
CA ILE A 36 7.38 6.36 -8.24
C ILE A 36 8.50 6.46 -7.19
N GLN A 37 8.17 6.78 -5.93
CA GLN A 37 9.22 6.99 -4.93
C GLN A 37 10.01 5.72 -4.67
N VAL A 38 11.33 5.92 -4.55
CA VAL A 38 12.33 4.91 -4.17
C VAL A 38 13.08 5.30 -2.89
N ASN A 39 12.78 6.48 -2.35
CA ASN A 39 13.36 6.96 -1.09
C ASN A 39 12.24 7.05 -0.04
N PRO A 40 12.38 6.37 1.12
CA PRO A 40 11.34 6.33 2.14
C PRO A 40 11.02 7.71 2.74
N ILE A 41 12.04 8.55 2.94
CA ILE A 41 11.88 9.89 3.52
C ILE A 41 11.10 10.78 2.55
N MET A 42 11.47 10.77 1.26
CA MET A 42 10.76 11.52 0.23
C MET A 42 9.32 11.03 0.06
N PHE A 43 9.08 9.71 0.20
CA PHE A 43 7.73 9.17 0.18
C PHE A 43 6.89 9.69 1.34
N GLU A 44 7.39 9.64 2.57
CA GLU A 44 6.69 10.15 3.75
C GLU A 44 6.37 11.65 3.60
N GLU A 45 7.35 12.47 3.24
CA GLU A 45 7.15 13.91 3.01
C GLU A 45 6.09 14.19 1.94
N MET A 46 6.14 13.51 0.79
CA MET A 46 5.15 13.70 -0.27
C MET A 46 3.74 13.23 0.13
N ILE A 47 3.63 12.18 0.95
CA ILE A 47 2.34 11.75 1.51
C ILE A 47 1.80 12.83 2.46
N LEU A 48 2.62 13.35 3.36
CA LEU A 48 2.21 14.38 4.31
C LEU A 48 1.72 15.64 3.57
N ASP A 49 2.49 16.12 2.60
CA ASP A 49 2.10 17.25 1.74
C ASP A 49 0.76 16.98 1.04
N PHE A 50 0.61 15.80 0.43
CA PHE A 50 -0.61 15.41 -0.27
C PHE A 50 -1.84 15.35 0.65
N LEU A 51 -1.67 14.90 1.90
CA LEU A 51 -2.73 14.85 2.90
C LEU A 51 -3.06 16.24 3.45
N HIS A 52 -2.05 17.09 3.70
CA HIS A 52 -2.27 18.48 4.15
C HIS A 52 -3.02 19.32 3.11
N MET A 53 -2.78 19.10 1.81
CA MET A 53 -3.53 19.77 0.73
C MET A 53 -5.03 19.45 0.73
N SER A 54 -5.47 18.38 1.41
CA SER A 54 -6.87 17.96 1.51
C SER A 54 -7.26 17.72 2.98
N ARG A 55 -6.97 18.70 3.86
CA ARG A 55 -7.09 18.54 5.32
C ARG A 55 -8.47 18.04 5.78
N ASP A 56 -9.56 18.53 5.20
CA ASP A 56 -10.93 18.10 5.57
C ASP A 56 -11.22 16.62 5.26
N ASP A 57 -10.42 16.04 4.35
CA ASP A 57 -10.55 14.68 3.83
C ASP A 57 -9.44 13.74 4.31
N SER A 58 -8.54 14.21 5.17
CA SER A 58 -7.32 13.49 5.50
C SER A 58 -7.13 13.35 7.01
N PHE A 59 -6.36 12.35 7.41
CA PHE A 59 -5.96 12.10 8.79
C PHE A 59 -4.46 11.81 8.81
N ILE A 60 -3.73 12.49 9.68
CA ILE A 60 -2.26 12.48 9.67
C ILE A 60 -1.74 12.15 11.06
N ARG A 61 -0.96 11.07 11.14
CA ARG A 61 -0.41 10.59 12.42
C ARG A 61 0.40 11.66 13.15
N GLU A 62 1.20 12.44 12.42
CA GLU A 62 2.08 13.47 13.00
C GLU A 62 1.31 14.66 13.57
N ASP A 63 0.12 14.97 13.04
CA ASP A 63 -0.78 16.00 13.57
C ASP A 63 -1.50 15.52 14.86
N GLY A 64 -1.22 14.30 15.32
CA GLY A 64 -1.88 13.68 16.47
C GLY A 64 -3.23 13.04 16.12
N ASP A 65 -3.57 12.93 14.84
CA ASP A 65 -4.79 12.23 14.43
C ASP A 65 -4.72 10.75 14.78
N LYS A 66 -5.89 10.22 15.10
CA LYS A 66 -6.08 8.80 15.36
C LYS A 66 -6.59 8.11 14.10
N TRP A 67 -6.43 6.80 14.09
CA TRP A 67 -7.03 5.94 13.08
C TRP A 67 -8.52 6.28 12.86
N PRO A 68 -8.92 6.62 11.63
CA PRO A 68 -10.23 7.23 11.41
C PRO A 68 -11.36 6.24 11.15
N TRP A 69 -11.03 4.95 11.00
CA TRP A 69 -11.98 3.95 10.56
C TRP A 69 -12.61 3.18 11.71
N ILE A 70 -13.82 2.67 11.46
CA ILE A 70 -14.56 1.81 12.39
C ILE A 70 -13.98 0.39 12.48
N TRP A 71 -13.11 0.02 11.55
CA TRP A 71 -12.45 -1.28 11.50
C TRP A 71 -11.03 -1.23 12.08
N SER A 72 -10.46 -2.41 12.35
CA SER A 72 -9.20 -2.54 13.09
C SER A 72 -7.95 -2.29 12.27
N ASP A 73 -7.98 -2.47 10.95
CA ASP A 73 -6.79 -2.52 10.10
C ASP A 73 -7.14 -2.23 8.62
N SER A 74 -6.14 -2.18 7.77
CA SER A 74 -6.35 -1.79 6.37
C SER A 74 -7.03 -2.85 5.48
N TYR A 75 -7.38 -4.05 5.99
CA TYR A 75 -8.03 -5.09 5.16
C TYR A 75 -9.46 -4.75 4.72
N LEU A 76 -10.05 -3.67 5.27
CA LEU A 76 -11.36 -3.17 4.87
C LEU A 76 -11.30 -1.78 4.22
N THR A 77 -10.10 -1.21 4.05
CA THR A 77 -9.89 0.04 3.33
C THR A 77 -9.83 -0.22 1.83
N ASP A 78 -10.47 0.62 1.01
CA ASP A 78 -10.55 0.39 -0.45
C ASP A 78 -9.18 0.21 -1.11
N TYR A 79 -8.20 1.02 -0.69
CA TYR A 79 -6.79 0.89 -1.08
C TYR A 79 -5.85 1.14 0.10
N SER A 80 -4.72 0.44 0.11
CA SER A 80 -3.64 0.70 1.05
C SER A 80 -2.33 0.76 0.29
N TYR A 81 -1.58 1.85 0.43
CA TYR A 81 -0.30 2.07 -0.22
C TYR A 81 0.82 1.89 0.78
N ILE A 82 1.80 1.08 0.43
CA ILE A 82 2.91 0.76 1.32
C ILE A 82 4.20 0.99 0.57
N PHE A 83 5.02 1.92 1.08
CA PHE A 83 6.41 1.99 0.68
C PHE A 83 7.16 0.83 1.32
N THR A 84 7.67 -0.07 0.49
CA THR A 84 8.59 -1.13 0.90
C THR A 84 10.02 -0.70 0.62
N LYS A 85 11.02 -1.50 1.03
CA LYS A 85 12.47 -1.23 0.84
C LYS A 85 12.88 -0.64 -0.52
N GLU A 86 12.16 -0.94 -1.60
CA GLU A 86 12.50 -0.46 -2.95
C GLU A 86 11.50 0.52 -3.56
N ARG A 87 10.19 0.37 -3.28
CA ARG A 87 9.13 1.07 -4.01
C ARG A 87 7.77 0.98 -3.32
N VAL A 88 6.81 1.73 -3.86
CA VAL A 88 5.42 1.73 -3.42
C VAL A 88 4.63 0.58 -4.06
N PHE A 89 3.91 -0.18 -3.24
CA PHE A 89 2.90 -1.14 -3.69
C PHE A 89 1.52 -0.74 -3.18
N ALA A 90 0.50 -1.21 -3.87
CA ALA A 90 -0.89 -1.03 -3.47
C ALA A 90 -1.52 -2.39 -3.13
N TYR A 91 -2.37 -2.40 -2.11
CA TYR A 91 -3.26 -3.49 -1.76
C TYR A 91 -4.70 -3.00 -1.93
N SER A 92 -5.60 -3.89 -2.37
CA SER A 92 -7.04 -3.64 -2.29
C SER A 92 -7.75 -4.93 -1.85
N PRO A 93 -8.71 -4.87 -0.92
CA PRO A 93 -9.47 -6.04 -0.48
C PRO A 93 -10.24 -6.73 -1.61
N SER A 94 -10.71 -5.97 -2.61
CA SER A 94 -11.42 -6.53 -3.77
C SER A 94 -10.50 -7.31 -4.71
N ILE A 95 -9.19 -7.04 -4.67
CA ILE A 95 -8.16 -7.73 -5.44
C ILE A 95 -7.55 -8.87 -4.62
N GLY A 96 -7.41 -8.68 -3.31
CA GLY A 96 -6.88 -9.68 -2.39
C GLY A 96 -5.37 -9.90 -2.49
N ASN A 97 -4.64 -9.07 -3.24
CA ASN A 97 -3.20 -9.19 -3.43
C ASN A 97 -2.52 -7.82 -3.50
N LEU A 98 -1.21 -7.79 -3.22
CA LEU A 98 -0.37 -6.63 -3.52
C LEU A 98 -0.11 -6.54 -5.02
N PHE A 99 -0.08 -5.32 -5.52
CA PHE A 99 0.21 -5.01 -6.90
C PHE A 99 1.02 -3.73 -7.05
N ASP A 100 1.69 -3.60 -8.19
CA ASP A 100 2.39 -2.39 -8.61
C ASP A 100 1.38 -1.39 -9.21
N PRO A 101 1.08 -0.29 -8.51
CA PRO A 101 0.11 0.69 -8.98
C PRO A 101 0.57 1.41 -10.25
N LEU A 102 1.87 1.50 -10.52
CA LEU A 102 2.37 2.15 -11.75
C LEU A 102 2.07 1.31 -12.97
N LYS A 103 2.29 -0.01 -12.90
CA LYS A 103 1.93 -0.94 -13.97
C LYS A 103 0.44 -0.88 -14.30
N PHE A 104 -0.40 -0.85 -13.26
CA PHE A 104 -1.84 -0.72 -13.41
C PHE A 104 -2.22 0.60 -14.11
N ILE A 105 -1.64 1.73 -13.69
CA ILE A 105 -1.90 3.04 -14.31
C ILE A 105 -1.38 3.11 -15.76
N GLN A 106 -0.32 2.37 -16.09
CA GLN A 106 0.22 2.22 -17.44
C GLN A 106 -0.63 1.32 -18.36
N GLY A 107 -1.70 0.70 -17.83
CA GLY A 107 -2.62 -0.12 -18.59
C GLY A 107 -2.29 -1.61 -18.60
N GLU A 108 -1.35 -2.07 -17.77
CA GLU A 108 -1.20 -3.52 -17.53
C GLU A 108 -2.45 -4.06 -16.82
N SER A 109 -2.77 -5.34 -17.08
CA SER A 109 -3.83 -6.01 -16.33
C SER A 109 -3.44 -6.15 -14.86
N ILE A 110 -4.43 -6.24 -13.97
CA ILE A 110 -4.15 -6.30 -12.53
C ILE A 110 -3.29 -7.53 -12.18
N GLU A 111 -3.50 -8.64 -12.88
CA GLU A 111 -2.75 -9.89 -12.68
C GLU A 111 -1.27 -9.75 -13.04
N ASN A 112 -0.96 -8.98 -14.10
CA ASN A 112 0.42 -8.70 -14.52
C ASN A 112 1.11 -7.68 -13.60
N SER A 113 0.33 -6.91 -12.84
CA SER A 113 0.82 -5.99 -11.83
C SER A 113 1.05 -6.64 -10.46
N PHE A 114 0.64 -7.90 -10.24
CA PHE A 114 0.86 -8.58 -8.96
C PHE A 114 2.34 -8.72 -8.62
N VAL A 115 2.63 -8.65 -7.32
CA VAL A 115 3.98 -8.77 -6.79
C VAL A 115 4.06 -9.94 -5.81
N PRO A 116 5.23 -10.61 -5.67
CA PRO A 116 5.38 -11.83 -4.85
C PRO A 116 5.55 -11.51 -3.36
N TYR A 117 4.83 -10.50 -2.87
CA TYR A 117 4.88 -10.03 -1.49
C TYR A 117 3.53 -10.24 -0.83
N SER A 118 3.57 -10.63 0.45
CA SER A 118 2.41 -10.60 1.32
C SER A 118 2.57 -9.47 2.33
N ILE A 119 1.45 -8.89 2.74
CA ILE A 119 1.45 -7.85 3.78
C ILE A 119 0.55 -8.24 4.93
N LYS A 120 1.01 -7.91 6.14
CA LYS A 120 0.22 -7.94 7.36
C LYS A 120 0.04 -6.51 7.88
N PHE A 121 -1.18 -6.01 7.85
CA PHE A 121 -1.46 -4.68 8.38
C PHE A 121 -1.45 -4.66 9.91
N PRO A 122 -0.93 -3.60 10.54
CA PRO A 122 -1.01 -3.45 11.99
C PRO A 122 -2.46 -3.20 12.44
N THR A 123 -2.80 -3.68 13.64
CA THR A 123 -4.06 -3.34 14.31
C THR A 123 -3.98 -1.92 14.90
N MET A 124 -4.97 -1.10 14.59
CA MET A 124 -4.96 0.35 14.86
C MET A 124 -5.92 0.79 15.99
N GLN A 125 -6.85 -0.07 16.42
CA GLN A 125 -7.92 0.30 17.36
C GLN A 125 -7.51 0.47 18.83
N ASN A 126 -6.36 -0.08 19.28
CA ASN A 126 -6.01 -0.10 20.71
C ASN A 126 -4.64 0.51 21.07
N ASN A 127 -3.78 0.76 20.09
CA ASN A 127 -2.58 1.61 20.16
C ASN A 127 -1.91 1.47 18.79
N PRO A 128 -1.67 2.53 17.99
CA PRO A 128 -1.01 2.41 16.70
C PRO A 128 0.48 2.17 16.93
N SER A 129 0.84 0.96 17.30
CA SER A 129 2.23 0.61 17.56
C SER A 129 2.47 -0.83 17.16
N ILE A 130 2.98 -0.95 15.92
CA ILE A 130 4.04 -1.88 15.57
C ILE A 130 3.63 -3.36 15.61
N VAL A 131 3.37 -3.94 14.44
CA VAL A 131 3.33 -5.40 14.23
C VAL A 131 4.04 -5.75 12.92
N THR A 132 4.70 -6.91 12.96
CA THR A 132 5.84 -7.39 12.16
C THR A 132 5.49 -8.17 10.87
N ASP A 133 6.51 -8.16 10.00
CA ASP A 133 6.86 -9.06 8.89
C ASP A 133 6.11 -8.93 7.54
N ILE A 134 6.81 -8.38 6.55
CA ILE A 134 6.56 -8.59 5.12
C ILE A 134 7.30 -9.88 4.73
N THR A 135 6.54 -10.96 4.49
CA THR A 135 7.14 -12.22 4.05
C THR A 135 7.15 -12.28 2.53
N GLN A 136 8.35 -12.41 1.94
CA GLN A 136 8.51 -12.77 0.52
C GLN A 136 8.10 -14.24 0.34
N GLU A 137 7.02 -14.50 -0.39
CA GLU A 137 6.74 -15.87 -0.84
C GLU A 137 7.53 -16.14 -2.13
N LYS A 138 8.55 -17.00 -2.03
CA LYS A 138 9.26 -17.52 -3.20
C LYS A 138 8.34 -18.45 -4.00
N ASN A 139 7.55 -17.89 -4.92
CA ASN A 139 6.82 -18.67 -5.92
C ASN A 139 7.79 -19.20 -6.99
N TYR A 140 8.51 -20.29 -6.67
CA TYR A 140 9.15 -21.13 -7.69
C TYR A 140 8.07 -21.92 -8.43
N LYS A 141 7.43 -21.32 -9.44
CA LYS A 141 6.80 -22.11 -10.49
C LYS A 141 7.90 -22.71 -11.35
N HIS A 142 8.34 -23.91 -10.99
CA HIS A 142 9.12 -24.77 -11.88
C HIS A 142 8.33 -24.96 -13.18
N GLY A 143 8.78 -24.28 -14.23
CA GLY A 143 8.48 -24.68 -15.59
C GLY A 143 9.18 -26.02 -15.87
N LEU A 144 8.51 -27.13 -15.60
CA LEU A 144 8.79 -28.36 -16.34
C LEU A 144 8.21 -28.18 -17.75
N GLN A 145 9.04 -27.63 -18.63
CA GLN A 145 8.81 -27.80 -20.07
C GLN A 145 8.93 -29.29 -20.38
N SER A 146 7.83 -29.81 -20.92
CA SER A 146 7.75 -31.04 -21.69
C SER A 146 8.86 -31.10 -22.74
N ALA A 147 9.75 -32.08 -22.62
CA ALA A 147 10.53 -32.59 -23.74
C ALA A 147 10.05 -34.02 -24.03
N LYS A 148 9.04 -34.11 -24.90
CA LYS A 148 8.84 -35.27 -25.78
C LYS A 148 9.71 -35.02 -27.01
N ALA A 149 10.65 -35.92 -27.32
CA ALA A 149 11.08 -36.18 -28.69
C ALA A 149 11.92 -37.47 -28.77
N VAL A 150 11.34 -38.44 -29.49
CA VAL A 150 11.91 -39.56 -30.27
C VAL A 150 12.64 -40.68 -29.50
#